data_AF-A0AAX2IHW8-F1
#
_entry.id   AF-A0AAX2IHW8-F1
#
_cell.length_a   1.000
_cell.length_b   1.000
_cell.length_c   1.000
_cell.angle_alpha   90.00
_cell.angle_beta   90.00
_cell.angle_gamma   90.00
#
_symmetry.space_group_name_H-M   'P 1'
#
loop_
_entity.id
_entity.type
_entity.pdbx_description
1 polymer ?
#
loop_
_entity_poly.entity_id
_entity_poly.type
_entity_poly.pdbx_seq_one_letter_code
_entity_poly.pdbx_strand_id
1 'polypeptide(L)'
;MDKKNNDLNVQCNCCGYFSLEEKGVAEICLVCFWEDDVETDLDVISNPNRMTLRNGRKNFLEFGACEEIFIKDVIKNPESKYRKGIVKV
;
A
#
# COMPACT_ATOMS: atom_id res chain seq x y z
N MET A 1 5.89 -18.69 10.75
CA MET A 1 6.84 -17.56 10.85
C MET A 1 6.01 -16.34 11.17
N ASP A 2 5.52 -16.27 12.41
CA ASP A 2 4.56 -15.25 12.84
C ASP A 2 5.34 -14.10 13.48
N LYS A 3 5.96 -13.27 12.65
CA LYS A 3 6.41 -11.97 13.13
C LYS A 3 5.16 -11.12 13.26
N LYS A 4 4.78 -10.79 14.50
CA LYS A 4 3.78 -9.75 14.74
C LYS A 4 4.33 -8.46 14.14
N ASN A 5 3.74 -8.02 13.02
CA ASN A 5 4.10 -6.84 12.22
C ASN A 5 3.90 -5.48 12.93
N ASN A 6 3.94 -5.45 14.27
CA ASN A 6 3.74 -4.23 15.06
C ASN A 6 4.93 -3.24 14.96
N ASP A 7 6.08 -3.68 14.43
CA ASP A 7 7.30 -2.86 14.35
C ASP A 7 7.54 -2.24 12.96
N LEU A 8 6.62 -2.44 12.00
CA LEU A 8 6.76 -1.83 10.67
C LEU A 8 6.61 -0.31 10.75
N ASN A 9 7.59 0.39 10.19
CA ASN A 9 7.70 1.84 10.25
C ASN A 9 7.66 2.53 8.90
N VAL A 10 7.53 1.78 7.81
CA VAL A 10 7.41 2.34 6.47
C VAL A 10 5.93 2.36 6.04
N GLN A 11 5.45 3.57 5.74
CA GLN A 11 4.08 3.83 5.32
C GLN A 11 3.94 3.57 3.82
N CYS A 12 2.96 2.75 3.44
CA CYS A 12 2.57 2.61 2.04
C CYS A 12 1.96 3.93 1.54
N ASN A 13 2.49 4.46 0.43
CA ASN A 13 2.03 5.71 -0.18
C ASN A 13 0.60 5.62 -0.73
N CYS A 14 0.11 4.41 -1.01
CA CYS A 14 -1.24 4.15 -1.52
C CYS A 14 -2.27 4.09 -0.37
N CYS A 15 -2.20 3.07 0.49
CA CYS A 15 -3.25 2.86 1.51
C CYS A 15 -3.02 3.60 2.83
N GLY A 16 -1.80 4.11 3.07
CA GLY A 16 -1.42 4.79 4.31
C GLY A 16 -1.16 3.89 5.51
N TYR A 17 -1.23 2.57 5.37
CA TYR A 17 -0.85 1.64 6.43
C TYR A 17 0.67 1.49 6.49
N PHE A 18 1.18 1.31 7.70
CA PHE A 18 2.58 0.98 7.93
C PHE A 18 2.75 -0.53 7.80
N SER A 19 2.93 -0.97 6.56
CA SER A 19 2.87 -2.37 6.16
C SER A 19 4.08 -2.81 5.32
N LEU A 20 5.11 -1.96 5.22
CA LEU A 20 6.35 -2.22 4.52
C LEU A 20 7.49 -2.30 5.55
N GLU A 21 8.46 -3.18 5.30
CA GLU A 21 9.69 -3.33 6.09
C GLU A 21 10.68 -2.22 5.75
N GLU A 22 10.89 -1.95 4.46
CA GLU A 22 11.87 -0.97 3.97
C GLU A 22 11.33 -0.15 2.79
N LYS A 23 11.82 1.09 2.64
CA LYS A 23 11.42 1.98 1.54
C LYS A 23 12.38 1.87 0.37
N GLY A 24 11.85 1.83 -0.85
CA GLY A 24 12.59 1.83 -2.10
C GLY A 24 13.11 0.45 -2.52
N VAL A 25 12.62 -0.63 -1.90
CA VAL A 25 13.04 -2.01 -2.18
C VAL A 25 12.01 -2.84 -2.96
N ALA A 26 11.05 -2.17 -3.62
CA ALA A 26 10.00 -2.81 -4.42
C ALA A 26 9.18 -3.85 -3.64
N GLU A 27 8.93 -3.59 -2.35
CA GLU A 27 8.08 -4.45 -1.52
C GLU A 27 6.59 -4.25 -1.87
N ILE A 28 5.83 -5.35 -1.91
CA ILE A 28 4.38 -5.30 -2.13
C ILE A 28 3.66 -5.08 -0.81
N CYS A 29 2.88 -4.01 -0.72
CA CYS A 29 2.03 -3.73 0.43
C CYS A 29 0.95 -4.82 0.60
N LEU A 30 1.00 -5.62 1.65
CA LEU A 30 -0.01 -6.67 1.89
C LEU A 30 -1.42 -6.15 2.21
N VAL A 31 -1.58 -4.84 2.42
CA VAL A 31 -2.88 -4.21 2.72
C VAL A 31 -3.61 -3.78 1.46
N CYS A 32 -2.89 -3.34 0.42
CA CYS A 32 -3.52 -2.84 -0.81
C CYS A 32 -2.90 -3.37 -2.09
N PHE A 33 -1.83 -4.15 -2.02
CA PHE A 33 -1.08 -4.71 -3.14
C PHE A 33 -0.31 -3.70 -4.00
N TRP A 34 -0.18 -2.45 -3.56
CA TRP A 34 0.72 -1.47 -4.19
C TRP A 34 2.19 -1.89 -3.98
N GLU A 35 2.95 -2.04 -5.06
CA GLU A 35 4.40 -2.23 -5.02
C GLU A 35 5.07 -0.90 -4.71
N ASP A 36 5.97 -0.88 -3.73
CA ASP A 36 6.62 0.34 -3.29
C ASP A 36 7.38 1.01 -4.45
N ASP A 37 6.96 2.23 -4.74
CA ASP A 37 7.54 3.05 -5.79
C ASP A 37 8.13 4.30 -5.13
N VAL A 38 9.37 4.60 -5.48
CA VAL A 38 10.06 5.81 -5.03
C VAL A 38 9.43 7.07 -5.62
N GLU A 39 8.75 6.94 -6.76
CA GLU A 39 7.91 7.99 -7.32
C GLU A 39 6.66 8.17 -6.45
N THR A 40 6.46 9.40 -5.97
CA THR A 40 5.38 9.75 -5.04
C THR A 40 4.46 10.84 -5.57
N ASP A 41 4.76 11.39 -6.76
CA ASP A 41 3.84 12.26 -7.47
C ASP A 41 2.53 11.50 -7.77
N LEU A 42 1.41 12.16 -7.47
CA LEU A 42 0.09 11.56 -7.57
C LEU A 42 -0.35 11.27 -8.99
N ASP A 43 0.19 12.01 -9.96
CA ASP A 43 -0.26 12.02 -11.35
C ASP A 43 0.79 11.47 -12.33
N VAL A 44 1.96 11.07 -11.82
CA VAL A 44 2.95 10.29 -12.58
C VAL A 44 2.55 8.82 -12.56
N ILE A 45 2.68 8.16 -13.72
CA ILE A 45 2.44 6.71 -13.84
C ILE A 45 3.56 5.97 -13.13
N SER A 46 3.21 5.21 -12.10
CA SER A 46 4.12 4.28 -11.43
C SER A 46 4.52 3.18 -12.42
N ASN A 47 5.83 2.94 -12.54
CA ASN A 47 6.33 1.91 -13.43
C ASN A 47 5.92 0.49 -13.00
N PRO A 48 6.11 0.08 -11.73
CA PRO A 48 5.69 -1.25 -11.28
C PRO A 48 4.16 -1.42 -11.24
N ASN A 49 3.43 -0.38 -10.82
CA ASN A 49 1.98 -0.49 -10.62
C ASN A 49 1.14 -0.20 -11.89
N ARG A 50 1.76 0.32 -12.97
CA ARG A 50 1.11 0.63 -14.25
C ARG A 50 -0.09 1.59 -14.16
N MET A 51 -0.16 2.37 -13.08
CA MET A 51 -1.18 3.37 -12.83
C MET A 51 -0.62 4.51 -11.99
N THR A 52 -1.34 5.62 -11.87
CA THR A 52 -0.94 6.72 -10.99
C THR A 52 -1.23 6.40 -9.53
N LEU A 53 -0.47 7.00 -8.61
CA LEU A 53 -0.71 6.84 -7.18
C LEU A 53 -2.10 7.37 -6.77
N ARG A 54 -2.62 8.40 -7.45
CA ARG A 54 -4.00 8.87 -7.28
C ARG A 54 -5.02 7.78 -7.57
N ASN A 55 -4.85 7.03 -8.67
CA ASN A 55 -5.75 5.95 -9.03
C ASN A 55 -5.66 4.80 -8.02
N GLY A 56 -4.46 4.39 -7.61
CA GLY A 56 -4.28 3.37 -6.57
C GLY A 56 -4.96 3.75 -5.26
N ARG A 57 -4.82 5.01 -4.82
CA ARG A 57 -5.51 5.55 -3.62
C ARG A 57 -7.02 5.49 -3.74
N LYS A 58 -7.57 5.90 -4.90
CA LYS A 58 -9.01 5.87 -5.17
C LYS A 58 -9.54 4.42 -5.11
N ASN A 59 -8.84 3.51 -5.79
CA ASN A 59 -9.16 2.09 -5.84
C ASN A 59 -9.18 1.47 -4.43
N PHE A 60 -8.18 1.80 -3.60
CA PHE A 60 -8.13 1.32 -2.22
C PHE A 60 -9.32 1.81 -1.39
N LEU A 61 -9.75 3.05 -1.58
CA LEU A 61 -10.94 3.60 -0.91
C LEU A 61 -12.23 2.93 -1.39
N GLU A 62 -12.29 2.51 -2.66
CA GLU A 62 -13.49 1.95 -3.28
C GLU A 62 -13.67 0.46 -2.96
N PHE A 63 -12.60 -0.34 -3.04
CA PHE A 63 -12.69 -1.81 -2.90
C PHE A 63 -11.58 -2.45 -2.05
N GLY A 64 -10.71 -1.65 -1.41
CA GLY A 64 -9.72 -2.16 -0.45
C GLY A 64 -8.44 -2.73 -1.06
N ALA A 65 -8.20 -2.56 -2.37
CA ALA A 65 -6.96 -2.91 -3.07
C ALA A 65 -6.58 -1.81 -4.07
N CYS A 66 -5.34 -1.78 -4.56
CA CYS A 66 -4.90 -0.83 -5.58
C CYS A 66 -5.46 -1.17 -6.96
N GLU A 67 -5.86 -2.41 -7.19
CA GLU A 67 -6.50 -2.91 -8.41
C GLU A 67 -7.49 -4.04 -8.07
N GLU A 68 -8.59 -4.15 -8.81
CA GLU A 68 -9.67 -5.10 -8.50
C GLU A 68 -9.19 -6.56 -8.48
N ILE A 69 -8.19 -6.90 -9.29
CA ILE A 69 -7.65 -8.26 -9.37
C ILE A 69 -7.06 -8.73 -8.04
N PHE A 70 -6.57 -7.81 -7.20
CA PHE A 70 -5.88 -8.12 -5.94
C PHE A 70 -6.80 -8.16 -4.72
N ILE A 71 -8.11 -7.93 -4.87
CA ILE A 71 -9.08 -7.96 -3.75
C ILE A 71 -9.00 -9.27 -2.95
N LYS A 72 -8.63 -10.38 -3.61
CA LYS A 72 -8.52 -11.70 -2.97
C LYS A 72 -7.21 -11.92 -2.23
N ASP A 73 -6.19 -11.11 -2.52
CA ASP A 73 -4.82 -11.26 -2.03
C ASP A 73 -4.49 -10.30 -0.87
N VAL A 74 -5.31 -9.27 -0.65
CA VAL A 74 -5.11 -8.33 0.47
C VAL A 74 -5.46 -8.93 1.82
N ILE A 75 -4.79 -8.45 2.87
CA ILE A 75 -5.13 -8.76 4.25
C ILE A 75 -6.49 -8.13 4.60
N LYS A 76 -7.42 -8.97 5.04
CA LYS A 76 -8.69 -8.53 5.61
C LYS A 76 -8.47 -7.92 6.99
N ASN A 77 -9.20 -6.85 7.29
CA ASN A 77 -9.14 -6.12 8.57
C ASN A 77 -7.72 -5.66 8.93
N PRO A 78 -7.02 -4.91 8.05
CA PRO A 78 -5.63 -4.50 8.25
C PRO A 78 -5.42 -3.69 9.53
N GLU A 79 -6.43 -2.97 10.01
CA GLU A 79 -6.41 -2.22 11.28
C GLU A 79 -6.18 -3.09 12.53
N SER A 80 -6.44 -4.40 12.44
CA SER A 80 -6.10 -5.34 13.52
C SER A 80 -4.61 -5.69 13.60
N LYS A 81 -3.83 -5.38 12.54
CA LYS A 81 -2.43 -5.78 12.40
C LYS A 81 -1.47 -4.61 12.17
N TYR A 82 -1.93 -3.54 11.53
CA TYR A 82 -1.09 -2.45 11.07
C TYR A 82 -1.67 -1.12 11.53
N ARG A 83 -0.80 -0.23 12.02
CA ARG A 83 -1.18 1.16 12.26
C ARG A 83 -1.41 1.88 10.93
N LYS A 84 -2.35 2.83 10.91
CA LYS A 84 -2.63 3.67 9.73
C LYS A 84 -2.17 5.11 9.99
N GLY A 85 -1.40 5.66 9.07
CA GLY A 85 -1.01 7.07 9.07
C GLY A 85 -1.92 7.93 8.21
N ILE A 86 -1.75 9.24 8.33
CA ILE A 86 -2.29 10.19 7.37
C ILE A 86 -1.50 10.05 6.08
N VAL A 87 -2.19 9.85 4.97
CA VAL A 87 -1.57 9.84 3.65
C VAL A 87 -1.26 11.29 3.27
N LYS A 88 0.03 11.62 3.08
CA LYS A 88 0.41 12.98 2.67
C LYS A 88 -0.10 13.22 1.24
N VAL A 89 -0.81 14.35 1.08
CA VAL A 89 -1.36 14.85 -0.18
C VAL A 89 -0.28 15.60 -0.92
#